data_AF-A0A6I1KQF5-F1
#
_entry.id   AF-A0A6I1KQF5-F1
#
_cell.length_a   1.000
_cell.length_b   1.000
_cell.length_c   1.000
_cell.angle_alpha   90.00
_cell.angle_beta   90.00
_cell.angle_gamma   90.00
#
_symmetry.space_group_name_H-M   'P 1'
#
loop_
_entity.id
_entity.type
_entity.pdbx_description
1 polymer ?
#
loop_
_entity_poly.entity_id
_entity_poly.type
_entity_poly.pdbx_seq_one_letter_code
_entity_poly.pdbx_strand_id
1 'polypeptide(L)' 'MGRMRENPRYNVVSMRISDEEKETLELIMNVTHKSVSDIMREAMELLKHRLTPELDKRAA' A
#
# COMPACT_ATOMS: atom_id res chain seq x y z
N MET A 1 -16.63 12.19 -17.21
CA MET A 1 -16.34 13.25 -16.21
C MET A 1 -15.79 12.58 -14.95
N GLY A 2 -14.47 12.60 -14.77
CA GLY A 2 -13.82 11.93 -13.63
C GLY A 2 -14.08 12.68 -12.33
N ARG A 3 -14.55 11.96 -11.29
CA ARG A 3 -14.73 12.50 -9.94
C ARG A 3 -13.41 13.13 -9.47
N MET A 4 -13.44 14.43 -9.21
CA MET A 4 -12.33 15.17 -8.61
C MET A 4 -12.07 14.57 -7.22
N ARG A 5 -10.96 13.82 -7.06
CA ARG A 5 -10.58 13.28 -5.75
C ARG A 5 -10.08 14.43 -4.88
N GLU A 6 -10.68 14.60 -3.70
CA GLU A 6 -10.39 15.71 -2.76
C GLU A 6 -8.92 15.77 -2.31
N ASN A 7 -8.19 14.65 -2.34
CA ASN A 7 -6.74 14.60 -2.12
C ASN A 7 -6.04 13.88 -3.28
N PRO A 8 -5.57 14.61 -4.31
CA PRO A 8 -4.75 14.02 -5.35
C PRO A 8 -3.42 13.54 -4.77
N ARG A 9 -3.08 12.28 -5.06
CA ARG A 9 -1.83 11.64 -4.63
C ARG A 9 -0.85 11.70 -5.81
N TYR A 10 0.23 12.46 -5.64
CA TYR A 10 1.20 12.72 -6.70
C TYR A 10 2.46 11.86 -6.64
N ASN A 11 2.76 11.30 -5.47
CA ASN A 11 3.97 10.50 -5.29
C ASN A 11 3.77 9.12 -5.92
N VAL A 12 4.66 8.76 -6.83
CA VAL A 12 4.72 7.44 -7.48
C VAL A 12 5.90 6.68 -6.90
N VAL A 13 5.66 5.43 -6.51
CA VAL A 13 6.69 4.52 -6.01
C VAL A 13 6.86 3.39 -7.01
N SER A 14 8.11 3.12 -7.39
CA SER A 14 8.47 1.91 -8.14
C SER A 14 8.98 0.86 -7.17
N MET A 15 8.45 -0.36 -7.27
CA MET A 15 8.84 -1.50 -6.44
C MET A 15 9.47 -2.59 -7.31
N ARG A 16 10.42 -3.33 -6.72
CA ARG A 16 10.99 -4.54 -7.29
C ARG A 16 10.46 -5.71 -6.48
N ILE A 17 9.95 -6.71 -7.18
CA ILE A 17 9.38 -7.93 -6.61
C ILE A 17 9.82 -9.12 -7.46
N SER A 18 9.84 -10.31 -6.87
CA SER A 18 10.04 -11.57 -7.59
C SER A 18 8.78 -11.96 -8.39
N ASP A 19 8.93 -12.98 -9.25
CA ASP A 19 7.79 -13.54 -9.98
C ASP A 19 6.73 -14.13 -9.03
N GLU A 20 7.17 -14.82 -7.96
CA GLU A 20 6.28 -15.40 -6.93
C GLU A 20 5.48 -14.32 -6.17
N GLU A 21 6.14 -13.22 -5.81
CA GLU A 21 5.49 -12.08 -5.15
C GLU A 21 4.48 -11.40 -6.08
N LYS A 22 4.80 -11.31 -7.38
CA LYS A 22 3.89 -10.77 -8.39
C LYS A 22 2.64 -11.64 -8.55
N GLU A 23 2.77 -12.96 -8.67
CA GLU A 23 1.63 -13.88 -8.76
C GLU A 23 0.73 -13.78 -7.52
N THR A 24 1.35 -13.71 -6.34
CA THR A 24 0.62 -13.52 -5.08
C THR A 24 -0.15 -12.20 -5.08
N LEU A 25 0.48 -11.11 -5.54
CA LEU A 25 -0.16 -9.80 -5.63
C LEU A 25 -1.36 -9.82 -6.59
N GLU A 26 -1.22 -10.46 -7.75
CA GLU A 26 -2.31 -10.60 -8.73
C GLU A 26 -3.49 -11.41 -8.17
N LEU A 27 -3.21 -12.50 -7.44
CA LEU A 27 -4.25 -13.27 -6.75
C LEU A 27 -5.01 -12.40 -5.73
N ILE A 28 -4.29 -11.64 -4.91
CA ILE A 28 -4.90 -10.75 -3.91
C ILE A 28 -5.77 -9.69 -4.58
N MET A 29 -5.28 -9.08 -5.67
CA MET A 29 -6.06 -8.11 -6.45
C MET A 29 -7.36 -8.73 -6.97
N ASN A 30 -7.31 -9.95 -7.50
CA ASN A 30 -8.47 -10.65 -8.03
C ASN A 30 -9.50 -10.99 -6.96
N VAL A 31 -9.06 -11.46 -5.79
CA VAL A 31 -9.94 -11.85 -4.68
C VAL A 31 -10.56 -10.63 -3.98
N THR A 32 -9.79 -9.56 -3.82
CA THR A 32 -10.23 -8.37 -3.07
C THR A 32 -10.87 -7.30 -3.95
N HIS A 33 -10.68 -7.37 -5.26
CA HIS A 33 -11.00 -6.33 -6.23
C HIS A 33 -10.34 -4.97 -5.94
N LYS A 34 -9.19 -4.99 -5.26
CA LYS A 34 -8.43 -3.79 -4.87
C LYS A 34 -7.26 -3.56 -5.82
N SER A 35 -6.90 -2.28 -6.02
CA SER A 35 -5.68 -1.93 -6.75
C SER A 35 -4.43 -2.20 -5.91
N VAL A 36 -3.27 -2.37 -6.55
CA VAL A 36 -1.96 -2.46 -5.86
C VAL A 36 -1.79 -1.31 -4.85
N SER A 37 -2.18 -0.10 -5.26
CA SER A 37 -2.10 1.07 -4.41
C SER A 37 -3.00 0.97 -3.17
N ASP A 38 -4.21 0.40 -3.29
CA ASP A 38 -5.11 0.16 -2.14
C ASP A 38 -4.52 -0.87 -1.19
N ILE A 39 -4.04 -1.99 -1.74
CA ILE A 39 -3.39 -3.07 -0.98
C ILE A 39 -2.17 -2.52 -0.21
N MET A 40 -1.33 -1.73 -0.86
CA MET A 40 -0.16 -1.15 -0.21
C MET A 40 -0.52 -0.17 0.91
N ARG A 41 -1.63 0.57 0.79
CA ARG A 41 -2.10 1.44 1.90
C ARG A 41 -2.52 0.62 3.11
N GLU A 42 -3.23 -0.47 2.88
CA GLU A 42 -3.63 -1.37 3.96
C GLU A 42 -2.41 -2.02 4.62
N ALA A 43 -1.45 -2.48 3.82
CA ALA A 43 -0.20 -3.02 4.33
C ALA A 43 0.58 -1.99 5.17
N MET A 44 0.64 -0.73 4.72
CA MET A 44 1.28 0.36 5.48
C MET A 44 0.59 0.62 6.82
N GLU A 45 -0.75 0.68 6.87
CA GLU A 45 -1.47 0.87 8.13
C GLU A 45 -1.30 -0.32 9.07
N LEU A 46 -1.35 -1.56 8.56
CA LEU A 46 -1.09 -2.77 9.36
C LEU A 46 0.32 -2.76 9.96
N LEU A 47 1.35 -2.40 9.17
CA LEU A 47 2.72 -2.27 9.65
C LEU A 47 2.86 -1.13 10.66
N LYS A 48 2.23 0.02 10.41
CA LYS A 48 2.24 1.16 11.34
C LYS A 48 1.63 0.80 12.70
N HIS A 49 0.50 0.10 12.72
CA HIS A 49 -0.12 -0.39 13.95
C HIS A 49 0.77 -1.39 14.70
N ARG A 50 1.53 -2.21 13.98
CA ARG A 50 2.47 -3.16 14.59
C ARG A 50 3.72 -2.46 15.15
N LEU A 51 4.18 -1.40 14.50
CA LEU A 51 5.46 -0.71 14.78
C LEU A 51 5.30 0.61 15.54
N THR A 52 4.08 0.98 15.96
CA THR A 52 3.78 2.24 16.64
C THR A 52 4.80 2.61 17.74
N PRO A 53 5.17 1.72 18.69
CA PRO A 53 6.13 2.07 19.74
C PRO A 53 7.57 2.32 19.26
N GLU A 54 7.96 1.87 18.07
CA GLU A 54 9.30 2.12 17.50
C GLU A 54 9.32 3.36 16.61
N LEU A 55 8.22 3.66 15.94
CA LEU A 55 8.08 4.85 15.09
C LEU A 55 8.09 6.13 15.94
N ASP A 56 7.42 6.12 17.10
CA ASP A 56 7.41 7.27 18.01
C ASP A 56 8.81 7.60 18.56
N LYS A 57 9.67 6.58 18.77
CA LYS A 57 11.05 6.77 19.24
C LYS A 57 12.00 7.34 18.19
N ARG A 58 11.66 7.23 16.90
CA ARG A 58 12.47 7.75 15.79
C ARG A 58 12.02 9.14 15.32
N ALA A 59 10.81 9.55 15.70
CA ALA A 59 10.26 10.86 15.39
C ALA A 59 10.58 11.93 16.46
N ALA A 60 11.13 11.52 17.61
CA ALA A 60 11.62 12.38 18.70
C ALA A 60 13.15 12.52 18.63
#